data_AF-A0A151QS84-F1
#
_entry.id   AF-A0A151QS84-F1
#
_cell.length_a   1.000
_cell.length_b   1.000
_cell.length_c   1.000
_cell.angle_alpha   90.00
_cell.angle_beta   90.00
_cell.angle_gamma   90.00
#
_symmetry.space_group_name_H-M   'P 1'
#
loop_
_entity.id
_entity.type
_entity.pdbx_description
1 polymer ?
#
loop_
_entity_poly.entity_id
_entity_poly.type
_entity_poly.pdbx_seq_one_letter_code
_entity_poly.pdbx_strand_id
1 'polypeptide(L)' 'VRPGVTRFATQFLQLQAIVQQKLDLRNIFNFVEFRRSKFGRDKNGLTFEARQIVLAVIFGVRLMIY' A
#
# COMPACT_ATOMS: atom_id res chain seq x y z
N VAL A 1 28.80 14.42 -5.94
CA VAL A 1 27.36 14.11 -5.77
C VAL A 1 26.56 15.38 -6.04
N ARG A 2 25.60 15.38 -6.97
CA ARG A 2 24.74 16.55 -7.24
C ARG A 2 23.53 16.50 -6.29
N PRO A 3 23.38 17.44 -5.34
CA PRO A 3 22.35 17.35 -4.29
C PRO A 3 20.91 17.26 -4.83
N GLY A 4 20.59 17.99 -5.90
CA GLY A 4 19.28 17.95 -6.55
C GLY A 4 18.92 16.58 -7.13
N VAL A 5 19.83 15.98 -7.91
CA VAL A 5 19.64 14.63 -8.49
C VAL A 5 19.50 13.57 -7.39
N THR A 6 20.26 13.73 -6.31
CA THR A 6 20.22 12.81 -5.16
C THR A 6 18.90 12.92 -4.42
N ARG A 7 18.36 14.14 -4.23
CA ARG A 7 17.06 14.35 -3.59
C ARG A 7 15.92 13.67 -4.37
N PHE A 8 15.88 13.83 -5.68
CA PHE A 8 14.85 13.19 -6.52
C PHE A 8 14.98 11.66 -6.50
N ALA A 9 16.19 11.12 -6.58
CA ALA A 9 16.42 9.69 -6.46
C ALA A 9 15.95 9.14 -5.10
N THR A 10 16.25 9.85 -4.00
CA THR A 10 15.77 9.46 -2.66
C THR A 10 14.24 9.47 -2.58
N GLN A 11 13.59 10.52 -3.07
CA GLN A 11 12.12 10.61 -3.06
C GLN A 11 11.48 9.49 -3.91
N PHE A 12 12.06 9.19 -5.07
CA PHE A 12 11.59 8.10 -5.91
C PHE A 12 11.71 6.73 -5.22
N LEU A 13 12.86 6.44 -4.61
CA LEU A 13 13.08 5.19 -3.87
C LEU A 13 12.14 5.07 -2.67
N GLN A 14 11.84 6.17 -1.98
CA GLN A 14 10.85 6.20 -0.90
C GLN A 14 9.45 5.85 -1.42
N LEU A 15 9.01 6.45 -2.53
CA LEU A 15 7.72 6.12 -3.14
C LEU A 15 7.67 4.66 -3.60
N GLN A 16 8.74 4.16 -4.21
CA GLN A 16 8.85 2.75 -4.62
C GLN A 16 8.74 1.81 -3.41
N ALA A 17 9.42 2.11 -2.31
CA ALA A 17 9.35 1.32 -1.08
C ALA A 17 7.92 1.29 -0.50
N ILE A 18 7.22 2.43 -0.49
CA ILE A 18 5.82 2.52 -0.03
C ILE A 18 4.90 1.69 -0.93
N VAL A 19 5.07 1.79 -2.25
CA VAL A 19 4.30 0.99 -3.21
C VAL A 19 4.52 -0.50 -2.99
N GLN A 20 5.78 -0.93 -2.81
CA GLN A 20 6.11 -2.32 -2.55
C GLN A 20 5.49 -2.83 -1.24
N GLN A 21 5.64 -2.07 -0.15
CA GLN A 21 5.01 -2.42 1.14
C GLN A 21 3.49 -2.55 1.03
N LYS A 22 2.83 -1.67 0.25
CA LYS A 22 1.38 -1.77 0.00
C LYS A 22 1.03 -3.07 -0.74
N LEU A 23 1.81 -3.47 -1.74
CA LEU A 23 1.60 -4.72 -2.47
C LEU A 23 1.78 -5.94 -1.55
N ASP A 24 2.80 -5.93 -0.72
CA ASP A 24 3.08 -7.02 0.23
C ASP A 24 1.94 -7.16 1.24
N LEU A 25 1.43 -6.04 1.78
CA LEU A 25 0.27 -6.02 2.67
C LEU A 25 -1.00 -6.54 1.97
N ARG A 26 -1.22 -6.15 0.71
CA ARG A 26 -2.33 -6.66 -0.09
C ARG A 26 -2.25 -8.17 -0.25
N ASN A 27 -1.05 -8.70 -0.49
CA ASN A 27 -0.84 -10.15 -0.59
C ASN A 27 -1.15 -10.85 0.74
N ILE A 28 -0.71 -10.26 1.87
CA ILE A 28 -1.01 -10.78 3.21
C ILE A 28 -2.52 -10.91 3.45
N PHE A 29 -3.29 -9.88 3.09
CA PHE A 29 -4.74 -9.90 3.27
C PHE A 29 -5.48 -10.89 2.36
N ASN A 30 -4.84 -11.35 1.28
CA ASN A 30 -5.41 -12.34 0.37
C ASN A 30 -5.09 -13.79 0.77
N PHE A 31 -4.10 -14.01 1.64
CA PHE A 31 -3.78 -15.35 2.15
C PHE A 31 -4.99 -15.99 2.84
N VAL A 32 -5.12 -17.30 2.65
CA VAL A 32 -6.26 -18.08 3.16
C VAL A 32 -6.24 -18.09 4.68
N GLU A 33 -5.05 -18.16 5.27
CA GLU A 33 -4.77 -18.12 6.71
C GLU A 33 -5.28 -16.81 7.31
N PHE A 34 -4.96 -15.68 6.69
CA PHE A 34 -5.46 -14.37 7.14
C PHE A 34 -6.99 -14.31 7.04
N ARG A 35 -7.57 -14.67 5.88
CA ARG A 35 -9.03 -14.66 5.67
C ARG A 35 -9.78 -15.56 6.65
N ARG A 36 -9.16 -16.67 7.07
CA ARG A 36 -9.72 -17.60 8.07
C ARG A 36 -9.46 -17.17 9.52
N SER A 37 -8.55 -16.24 9.78
CA SER A 37 -8.30 -15.72 11.13
C SER A 37 -9.49 -14.93 11.68
N LYS A 38 -9.50 -14.66 12.99
CA LYS A 38 -10.46 -13.74 13.64
C LYS A 38 -10.50 -12.38 12.92
N PHE A 39 -9.33 -11.87 12.54
CA PHE A 39 -9.17 -10.55 11.92
C PHE A 39 -9.63 -10.50 10.46
N GLY A 40 -9.44 -11.58 9.70
CA GLY A 40 -9.89 -11.63 8.31
C GLY A 40 -11.41 -11.79 8.15
N ARG A 41 -12.06 -12.37 9.17
CA ARG A 41 -13.52 -12.49 9.26
C ARG A 41 -14.20 -11.27 9.88
N ASP A 42 -13.44 -10.44 10.59
CA ASP A 42 -13.94 -9.22 11.18
C ASP A 42 -14.44 -8.26 10.08
N LYS A 43 -15.63 -7.70 10.30
CA LYS A 43 -16.32 -6.79 9.37
C LYS A 43 -16.46 -5.39 9.95
N ASN A 44 -16.08 -5.19 11.21
CA ASN A 44 -16.28 -3.97 11.96
C ASN A 44 -15.19 -3.83 13.02
N GLY A 45 -14.14 -3.09 12.69
CA GLY A 45 -13.01 -2.86 13.58
C GLY A 45 -11.82 -2.26 12.84
N LEU A 46 -10.81 -1.86 13.61
CA LEU A 46 -9.60 -1.21 13.07
C LEU A 46 -8.90 -2.06 12.01
N THR A 47 -8.90 -3.39 12.17
CA THR A 47 -8.30 -4.28 11.17
C THR A 47 -9.10 -4.34 9.87
N PHE A 48 -10.43 -4.28 9.96
CA PHE A 48 -11.29 -4.17 8.78
C PHE A 48 -11.04 -2.85 8.05
N GLU A 49 -11.01 -1.72 8.76
CA GLU A 49 -10.73 -0.40 8.18
C GLU A 49 -9.34 -0.33 7.53
N ALA A 50 -8.29 -0.81 8.21
CA ALA A 50 -6.94 -0.87 7.67
C ALA A 50 -6.87 -1.72 6.39
N ARG A 51 -7.58 -2.85 6.37
CA ARG A 51 -7.68 -3.69 5.17
C ARG A 51 -8.37 -2.95 4.03
N GLN A 52 -9.46 -2.22 4.29
CA GLN A 52 -10.12 -1.43 3.25
C GLN A 52 -9.19 -0.36 2.68
N ILE A 53 -8.38 0.31 3.51
CA ILE A 53 -7.40 1.31 3.05
C ILE A 53 -6.34 0.69 2.14
N VAL A 54 -5.79 -0.46 2.52
CA VAL A 54 -4.76 -1.16 1.73
C VAL A 54 -5.32 -1.74 0.44
N LEU A 55 -6.53 -2.31 0.48
CA LEU A 55 -7.20 -2.87 -0.68
C LEU A 55 -7.84 -1.82 -1.58
N ALA A 56 -8.14 -0.63 -1.07
CA ALA A 56 -8.65 0.48 -1.85
C ALA A 56 -7.64 0.83 -2.96
N VAL A 57 -8.16 0.82 -4.18
CA VAL A 57 -7.44 1.20 -5.39
C VAL A 57 -7.26 2.71 -5.37
N ILE A 58 -6.21 3.20 -4.70
CA ILE A 58 -5.67 4.52 -5.02
C ILE A 58 -4.80 4.33 -6.27
N PHE A 59 -5.45 4.16 -7.42
CA PHE A 59 -4.94 4.39 -8.77
C PHE A 59 -6.09 4.74 -9.74
N GLY A 60 -7.14 5.40 -9.22
CA GLY A 60 -8.14 6.10 -10.01
C GLY A 60 -7.79 7.57 -10.28
N VAL A 61 -6.61 8.04 -9.88
CA VAL A 61 -6.04 9.29 -10.39
C VAL A 61 -4.94 8.89 -11.34
N ARG A 62 -5.37 8.68 -12.58
CA ARG A 62 -4.59 9.01 -13.78
C ARG A 62 -3.79 10.25 -13.43
N LEU A 63 -2.47 10.09 -13.35
CA LEU A 63 -1.50 11.16 -13.51
C LEU A 63 -1.74 11.77 -14.90
N MET A 64 -2.83 12.52 -15.06
CA MET A 64 -2.88 13.67 -15.93
C MET A 64 -2.07 14.73 -15.22
N ILE A 65 -0.76 14.58 -15.32
CA ILE A 65 0.14 15.71 -15.20
C ILE A 65 -0.07 16.47 -16.52
N TYR A 66 -0.95 17.47 -16.49
CA TYR A 66 -0.88 18.63 -17.38
C TYR A 66 -0.31 19.78 -16.56
#